data_AF-A0A0N4ZVI6-F1
#
_entry.id   AF-A0A0N4ZVI6-F1
#
_cell.length_a   1.000
_cell.length_b   1.000
_cell.length_c   1.000
_cell.angle_alpha   90.00
_cell.angle_beta   90.00
_cell.angle_gamma   90.00
#
_symmetry.space_group_name_H-M   'P 1'
#
loop_
_entity.id
_entity.type
_entity.pdbx_description
1 polymer ?
#
loop_
_entity_poly.entity_id
_entity_poly.type
_entity_poly.pdbx_seq_one_letter_code
_entity_poly.pdbx_strand_id
1 'polypeptide(L)'
;MDSSNYYFNYSQQQNNFNNNQQFNFDPEYLKKLSKAERRKQRRATPKYRTMHASRERIRVESFNNAFAKLRTLLPTLPVNKKLSKIEILRISIAYINYLDNLLTL
;
A
#
# COMPACT_ATOMS: atom_id res chain seq x y z
N MET A 1 -8.06 -16.60 -0.64
CA MET A 1 -7.48 -16.32 0.70
C MET A 1 -7.90 -14.90 1.08
N ASP A 2 -8.45 -14.71 2.28
CA ASP A 2 -8.89 -13.40 2.78
C ASP A 2 -7.65 -12.51 3.09
N SER A 3 -7.64 -11.27 2.60
CA SER A 3 -6.60 -10.26 2.85
C SER A 3 -6.31 -10.07 4.35
N SER A 4 -7.31 -10.26 5.21
CA SER A 4 -7.17 -10.17 6.67
C SER A 4 -6.20 -11.22 7.22
N ASN A 5 -6.22 -12.42 6.65
CA ASN A 5 -5.43 -13.56 7.09
C ASN A 5 -3.97 -13.47 6.59
N TYR A 6 -3.76 -12.91 5.39
CA TYR A 6 -2.44 -12.56 4.89
C TYR A 6 -1.78 -11.50 5.78
N TYR A 7 -2.54 -10.48 6.19
CA TYR A 7 -2.07 -9.40 7.05
C TYR A 7 -1.67 -9.86 8.44
N PHE A 8 -2.51 -10.70 9.06
CA PHE A 8 -2.22 -11.33 10.34
C PHE A 8 -0.92 -12.15 10.25
N ASN A 9 -0.79 -13.01 9.24
CA ASN A 9 0.42 -13.82 9.05
C ASN A 9 1.68 -12.99 8.75
N TYR A 10 1.59 -11.92 7.97
CA TYR A 10 2.72 -11.01 7.71
C TYR A 10 3.19 -10.30 8.99
N SER A 11 2.25 -9.91 9.85
CA SER A 11 2.58 -9.29 11.15
C SER A 11 3.24 -10.29 12.11
N GLN A 12 2.78 -11.55 12.11
CA GLN A 12 3.36 -12.63 12.91
C GLN A 12 4.75 -13.07 12.41
N GLN A 13 4.97 -13.15 11.09
CA GLN A 13 6.30 -13.44 10.52
C GLN A 13 7.33 -12.34 10.84
N GLN A 14 6.94 -11.05 10.81
CA GLN A 14 7.86 -9.97 11.17
C GLN A 14 8.27 -9.99 12.64
N ASN A 15 7.44 -10.48 13.56
CA ASN A 15 7.84 -10.66 14.96
C ASN A 15 8.96 -11.70 15.09
N ASN A 16 8.96 -12.74 14.25
CA ASN A 16 9.98 -13.80 14.28
C ASN A 16 11.32 -13.40 13.64
N PHE A 17 11.34 -12.62 12.55
CA PHE A 17 12.60 -12.16 11.93
C PHE A 17 13.32 -11.06 12.75
N ASN A 18 12.60 -10.30 13.58
CA ASN A 18 13.17 -9.16 14.32
C ASN A 18 13.91 -9.55 15.61
N ASN A 19 13.77 -10.79 16.10
CA ASN A 19 14.46 -11.23 17.32
C ASN A 19 15.98 -11.40 17.13
N ASN A 20 16.46 -11.51 15.87
CA ASN A 20 17.87 -11.80 15.58
C ASN A 20 18.70 -10.57 15.16
N GLN A 21 18.12 -9.36 15.14
CA GLN A 21 18.84 -8.10 14.81
C GLN A 21 18.52 -6.96 15.77
N GLN A 22 18.49 -7.25 17.08
CA GLN A 22 18.54 -6.18 18.07
C GLN A 22 19.92 -5.52 17.99
N PHE A 23 19.96 -4.30 17.44
CA PHE A 23 21.09 -3.42 17.71
C PHE A 23 21.08 -3.14 19.21
N ASN A 24 22.03 -3.74 19.94
CA ASN A 24 22.28 -3.46 21.35
C ASN A 24 22.86 -2.04 21.47
N PHE A 25 22.00 -1.04 21.32
CA PHE A 25 22.33 0.31 21.73
C PHE A 25 22.21 0.39 23.25
N ASP A 26 23.29 0.79 23.90
CA ASP A 26 23.29 1.08 25.33
C ASP A 26 22.14 2.07 25.68
N PRO A 27 21.20 1.71 26.55
CA PRO A 27 20.08 2.56 26.95
C PRO A 27 20.52 3.93 27.51
N GLU A 28 21.71 4.03 28.11
CA GLU A 28 22.30 5.28 28.58
C GLU A 28 22.59 6.26 27.44
N TYR A 29 23.12 5.75 26.32
CA TYR A 29 23.46 6.56 25.16
C TYR A 29 22.23 7.23 24.55
N LEU A 30 21.11 6.50 24.49
CA LEU A 30 19.84 7.03 23.96
C LEU A 30 19.27 8.21 24.76
N LYS A 31 19.55 8.28 26.06
CA LYS A 31 19.09 9.38 26.93
C LYS A 31 19.84 10.68 26.64
N LYS A 32 21.12 10.61 26.28
CA LYS A 32 22.01 11.75 25.97
C LYS A 32 21.72 12.40 24.61
N LEU A 33 21.04 11.69 23.72
CA LEU A 33 20.69 12.20 22.38
C LEU A 33 19.59 13.27 22.39
N SER A 34 19.64 14.16 21.41
CA SER A 34 18.53 15.07 21.10
C SER A 34 17.28 14.29 20.65
N LYS A 35 16.11 14.93 20.81
CA LYS A 35 14.83 14.40 20.32
C LYS A 35 14.85 14.12 18.81
N ALA A 36 15.63 14.86 18.04
CA ALA A 36 15.80 14.62 16.60
C ALA A 36 16.60 13.34 16.31
N GLU A 37 17.71 13.15 17.02
CA GLU A 37 18.62 12.01 16.86
C GLU A 37 17.97 10.69 17.27
N ARG A 38 17.22 10.69 18.39
CA ARG A 38 16.40 9.54 18.81
C ARG A 38 15.40 9.11 17.72
N ARG A 39 14.76 10.06 17.04
CA ARG A 39 13.84 9.77 15.94
C ARG A 39 14.58 9.20 14.73
N LYS A 40 15.76 9.75 14.40
CA LYS A 40 16.61 9.26 13.30
C LYS A 40 17.01 7.80 13.54
N GLN A 41 17.52 7.48 14.73
CA GLN A 41 17.91 6.10 15.08
C GLN A 41 16.72 5.14 15.05
N ARG A 42 15.57 5.52 15.62
CA ARG A 42 14.36 4.69 15.54
C ARG A 42 13.97 4.39 14.10
N ARG A 43 14.02 5.38 13.21
CA ARG A 43 13.71 5.22 11.78
C ARG A 43 14.73 4.34 11.05
N ALA A 44 15.98 4.30 11.53
CA ALA A 44 17.04 3.45 11.02
C ALA A 44 16.99 2.00 11.54
N THR A 45 16.05 1.66 12.44
CA THR A 45 15.89 0.26 12.84
C THR A 45 15.28 -0.58 11.71
N PRO A 46 15.73 -1.84 11.52
CA PRO A 46 15.10 -2.76 10.57
C PRO A 46 13.59 -2.87 10.81
N LYS A 47 13.17 -3.02 12.07
CA LYS A 47 11.77 -3.08 12.49
C LYS A 47 10.94 -1.88 11.99
N TYR A 48 11.44 -0.66 12.15
CA TYR A 48 10.73 0.52 11.66
C TYR A 48 10.60 0.49 10.13
N ARG A 49 11.68 0.18 9.42
CA ARG A 49 11.68 0.13 7.95
C ARG A 49 10.72 -0.93 7.41
N THR A 50 10.73 -2.14 7.96
CA THR A 50 9.87 -3.24 7.52
C THR A 50 8.40 -2.95 7.81
N MET A 51 8.08 -2.40 8.99
CA MET A 51 6.73 -1.97 9.32
C MET A 51 6.24 -0.87 8.38
N HIS A 52 7.09 0.11 8.07
CA HIS A 52 6.72 1.20 7.16
C HIS A 52 6.53 0.71 5.71
N ALA A 53 7.41 -0.17 5.22
CA ALA A 53 7.30 -0.78 3.90
C ALA A 53 6.03 -1.65 3.78
N SER A 54 5.69 -2.41 4.83
CA SER A 54 4.47 -3.20 4.89
C SER A 54 3.23 -2.32 4.82
N ARG A 55 3.14 -1.27 5.66
CA ARG A 55 2.03 -0.31 5.62
C ARG A 55 1.84 0.31 4.23
N GLU A 56 2.93 0.69 3.57
CA GLU A 56 2.85 1.25 2.23
C GLU A 56 2.39 0.24 1.18
N ARG A 57 2.88 -1.01 1.25
CA ARG A 57 2.41 -2.10 0.37
C ARG A 57 0.90 -2.28 0.46
N ILE A 58 0.36 -2.25 1.68
CA ILE A 58 -1.06 -2.39 1.95
C ILE A 58 -1.86 -1.22 1.39
N ARG A 59 -1.37 0.01 1.59
CA ARG A 59 -1.99 1.21 1.02
C ARG A 59 -2.09 1.09 -0.51
N VAL A 60 -1.00 0.65 -1.15
CA VAL A 60 -0.94 0.46 -2.61
C VAL A 60 -1.81 -0.70 -3.07
N GLU A 61 -1.90 -1.80 -2.32
CA GLU A 61 -2.78 -2.93 -2.63
C GLU A 61 -4.25 -2.52 -2.59
N SER A 62 -4.67 -1.80 -1.54
CA SER A 62 -6.02 -1.23 -1.43
C SER A 62 -6.35 -0.32 -2.61
N PHE A 63 -5.42 0.55 -3.00
CA PHE A 63 -5.54 1.41 -4.18
C PHE A 63 -5.66 0.60 -5.48
N ASN A 64 -4.84 -0.42 -5.67
CA ASN A 64 -4.89 -1.26 -6.87
C ASN A 64 -6.19 -2.08 -6.93
N ASN A 65 -6.72 -2.54 -5.79
CA ASN A 65 -8.01 -3.22 -5.72
C ASN A 65 -9.17 -2.29 -6.14
N ALA A 66 -9.12 -1.02 -5.76
CA ALA A 66 -10.08 -0.02 -6.24
C ALA A 66 -9.98 0.18 -7.76
N PHE A 67 -8.76 0.26 -8.31
CA PHE A 67 -8.54 0.35 -9.76
C PHE A 67 -9.04 -0.90 -10.51
N ALA A 68 -8.87 -2.09 -9.95
CA ALA A 68 -9.37 -3.33 -10.53
C ALA A 68 -10.92 -3.35 -10.56
N LYS A 69 -11.57 -2.89 -9.48
CA LYS A 69 -13.04 -2.73 -9.45
C LYS A 69 -13.54 -1.69 -10.46
N LEU A 70 -12.84 -0.56 -10.60
CA LEU A 70 -13.19 0.43 -11.62
C LEU A 70 -13.08 -0.18 -13.02
N ARG A 71 -12.00 -0.93 -13.29
CA ARG A 71 -11.76 -1.57 -14.59
C ARG A 71 -12.89 -2.53 -15.00
N THR A 72 -13.52 -3.24 -14.07
CA THR A 72 -14.61 -4.18 -14.41
C THR A 72 -15.89 -3.49 -14.89
N LEU A 73 -16.04 -2.19 -14.60
CA LEU A 73 -17.18 -1.39 -15.05
C LEU A 73 -16.98 -0.79 -16.45
N LEU A 74 -15.74 -0.80 -16.96
CA LEU A 74 -15.41 -0.12 -18.21
C LEU A 74 -15.69 -0.99 -19.43
N PRO A 75 -16.44 -0.48 -20.43
CA PRO A 75 -16.62 -1.19 -21.69
C PRO A 75 -15.31 -1.19 -22.49
N THR A 76 -14.81 -2.38 -22.83
CA THR A 76 -13.58 -2.55 -23.63
C THR A 76 -13.71 -3.67 -24.64
N LEU A 77 -13.11 -3.49 -25.82
CA LEU A 77 -12.94 -4.55 -26.82
C LEU A 77 -11.43 -4.79 -27.07
N PRO A 78 -10.93 -6.03 -26.92
CA PRO A 78 -11.59 -7.18 -26.29
C PRO A 78 -11.84 -6.96 -24.79
N VAL A 79 -12.80 -7.70 -24.21
CA VAL A 79 -13.24 -7.54 -22.81
C VAL A 79 -12.11 -7.67 -21.79
N ASN A 80 -11.10 -8.48 -22.10
CA ASN A 80 -9.92 -8.75 -21.28
C ASN A 80 -8.70 -7.86 -21.63
N LYS A 81 -8.89 -6.76 -22.38
CA LYS A 81 -7.81 -5.82 -22.69
C LYS A 81 -7.13 -5.33 -21.40
N LYS A 82 -5.82 -5.50 -21.31
CA LYS A 82 -5.01 -4.90 -20.23
C LYS A 82 -4.98 -3.40 -20.42
N LEU A 83 -5.44 -2.65 -19.41
CA LEU A 83 -5.44 -1.19 -19.41
C LEU A 83 -4.42 -0.69 -18.37
N SER A 84 -3.68 0.35 -18.74
CA SER A 84 -2.90 1.15 -17.80
C SER A 84 -3.80 1.99 -16.88
N LYS A 85 -3.25 2.47 -15.77
CA LYS A 85 -3.99 3.33 -14.82
C LYS A 85 -4.53 4.60 -15.50
N ILE A 86 -3.76 5.21 -16.40
CA ILE A 86 -4.19 6.41 -17.11
C ILE A 86 -5.31 6.11 -18.11
N GLU A 87 -5.24 4.97 -18.82
CA GLU A 87 -6.33 4.56 -19.71
C GLU A 87 -7.62 4.29 -18.94
N ILE A 88 -7.54 3.60 -17.78
CA ILE A 88 -8.71 3.38 -16.90
C ILE A 88 -9.36 4.71 -16.55
N LEU A 89 -8.60 5.71 -16.12
CA LEU A 89 -9.14 7.03 -15.77
C LEU A 89 -9.78 7.73 -16.96
N ARG A 90 -9.11 7.76 -18.12
CA ARG A 90 -9.63 8.42 -19.33
C ARG A 90 -10.92 7.77 -19.83
N ILE A 91 -10.97 6.44 -19.87
CA ILE A 91 -12.16 5.69 -20.28
C ILE A 91 -13.30 5.86 -19.26
N SER A 92 -13.00 5.90 -17.96
CA SER A 92 -14.01 6.14 -16.93
C SER A 92 -14.72 7.48 -17.12
N ILE A 93 -13.95 8.56 -17.33
CA ILE A 93 -14.52 9.90 -17.58
C ILE A 93 -15.35 9.90 -18.85
N ALA A 94 -14.83 9.33 -19.94
CA ALA A 94 -15.56 9.24 -21.20
C ALA A 94 -16.86 8.43 -21.07
N TYR A 95 -16.84 7.34 -20.28
CA TYR A 95 -18.00 6.48 -20.09
C TYR A 95 -19.09 7.14 -19.24
N ILE A 96 -18.73 7.87 -18.19
CA ILE A 96 -19.68 8.69 -17.43
C ILE A 96 -20.37 9.69 -18.36
N ASN A 97 -19.59 10.47 -19.12
CA ASN A 97 -20.15 11.44 -20.07
C ASN A 97 -21.05 10.79 -21.13
N TYR A 98 -20.68 9.59 -21.61
CA TYR A 98 -21.51 8.85 -22.56
C TYR A 98 -22.87 8.47 -21.96
N LEU A 99 -22.87 7.94 -20.73
CA LEU A 99 -24.10 7.57 -20.04
C LEU A 99 -24.97 8.80 -19.74
N ASP A 100 -24.38 9.91 -19.31
CA ASP A 100 -25.10 11.16 -19.07
C ASP A 100 -25.81 11.65 -20.35
N ASN A 101 -25.08 11.69 -21.47
CA ASN A 101 -25.67 12.09 -22.76
C ASN A 101 -26.80 11.15 -23.21
N LEU A 102 -26.63 9.84 -22.99
CA LEU A 102 -27.63 8.83 -23.36
C LEU A 102 -28.93 8.99 -22.57
N LEU A 103 -28.84 9.38 -21.30
CA LEU A 103 -30.00 9.58 -20.42
C LEU A 103 -30.70 10.93 -20.62
N THR A 104 -30.03 11.90 -21.24
CA THR A 104 -30.59 13.21 -21.58
C THR A 104 -31.22 13.29 -22.99
N LEU A 105 -31.07 12.22 -23.78
CA LEU A 105 -31.75 12.02 -25.06
C LEU A 105 -33.15 11.41 -24.83
#